data_AF-A0A2C6LJA7-F1
#
_entry.id   AF-A0A2C6LJA7-F1
#
_cell.length_a   1.000
_cell.length_b   1.000
_cell.length_c   1.000
_cell.angle_alpha   90.00
_cell.angle_beta   90.00
_cell.angle_gamma   90.00
#
_symmetry.space_group_name_H-M   'P 1'
#
loop_
_entity.id
_entity.type
_entity.pdbx_description
1 polymer ?
#
loop_
_entity_poly.entity_id
_entity_poly.type
_entity_poly.pdbx_seq_one_letter_code
_entity_poly.pdbx_strand_id
1 'polypeptide(L)'
;MPLFYVQNPEREGKKMSKYFMNDSELQELEQLMMLVPNFSPRGRGIIVVHGFGKVDAQEKEEEVLPTLPEQFRFDLDIGCLKSNGRGASYDRFISSCFHECKSHRLQSRLEYLIRNCAGDFFISQSHRGRFGSVCRLQEIPVENRSSIHLAVLFLLSADDKLWSAAKDHVYTDSFDFKKMNLSGINTDGYAIYQMAKTIYTAREYIRMDEIADKFLIGDQAFKAIIHSILIAKYGATALQVKFT
;
A
#
# COMPACT_ATOMS: atom_id res chain seq x y z
N MET A 1 -48.27 25.90 61.71
CA MET A 1 -48.15 25.37 60.34
C MET A 1 -48.08 26.56 59.39
N PRO A 2 -47.17 26.68 58.41
CA PRO A 2 -46.22 25.70 57.89
C PRO A 2 -44.74 26.19 57.84
N LEU A 3 -43.90 25.27 57.33
CA LEU A 3 -42.52 25.32 56.81
C LEU A 3 -41.88 26.70 56.53
N PHE A 4 -40.56 26.83 56.75
CA PHE A 4 -39.54 26.96 55.69
C PHE A 4 -38.14 26.66 56.26
N TYR A 5 -37.47 25.65 55.72
CA TYR A 5 -36.06 25.34 55.94
C TYR A 5 -35.20 26.35 55.18
N VAL A 6 -34.24 26.98 55.86
CA VAL A 6 -33.20 27.79 55.20
C VAL A 6 -32.05 26.87 54.80
N GLN A 7 -31.75 26.89 53.51
CA GLN A 7 -30.66 26.18 52.83
C GLN A 7 -29.30 26.48 53.50
N ASN A 8 -28.56 25.42 53.80
CA ASN A 8 -27.16 25.45 54.27
C ASN A 8 -26.23 25.52 53.04
N PRO A 9 -25.22 26.41 52.98
CA PRO A 9 -24.34 26.50 51.81
C PRO A 9 -23.36 25.32 51.75
N GLU A 10 -22.96 25.05 50.51
CA GLU A 10 -22.36 23.83 50.00
C GLU A 10 -21.02 23.44 50.66
N ARG A 11 -20.87 22.16 50.98
CA ARG A 11 -19.55 21.54 51.20
C ARG A 11 -19.04 21.02 49.86
N GLU A 12 -18.30 21.83 49.11
CA GLU A 12 -17.48 21.33 48.02
C GLU A 12 -16.32 20.50 48.59
N GLY A 13 -16.22 19.24 48.14
CA GLY A 13 -15.16 18.33 48.53
C GLY A 13 -13.80 18.83 48.04
N LYS A 14 -12.97 19.33 48.96
CA LYS A 14 -11.59 19.73 48.69
C LYS A 14 -10.80 18.52 48.18
N LYS A 15 -10.50 18.49 46.87
CA LYS A 15 -9.56 17.53 46.28
C LYS A 15 -8.22 17.64 47.01
N MET A 16 -7.74 16.55 47.59
CA MET A 16 -6.39 16.52 48.16
C MET A 16 -5.35 16.61 47.04
N SER A 17 -4.45 17.58 47.12
CA SER A 17 -3.33 17.71 46.20
C SER A 17 -2.23 16.74 46.55
N LYS A 18 -1.55 16.23 45.52
CA LYS A 18 -0.37 15.35 45.65
C LYS A 18 0.87 16.04 46.24
N TYR A 19 0.88 17.37 46.30
CA TYR A 19 1.98 18.17 46.83
C TYR A 19 1.60 18.74 48.19
N PHE A 20 2.57 18.76 49.10
CA PHE A 20 2.42 19.24 50.46
C PHE A 20 2.41 20.77 50.52
N MET A 21 3.18 21.46 49.67
CA MET A 21 3.31 22.92 49.63
C MET A 21 2.51 23.53 48.48
N ASN A 22 1.24 23.16 48.36
CA ASN A 22 0.35 23.82 47.40
C ASN A 22 0.13 25.29 47.79
N ASP A 23 0.21 26.19 46.80
CA ASP A 23 0.03 27.65 46.93
C ASP A 23 1.19 28.39 47.65
N SER A 24 2.36 27.75 47.75
CA SER A 24 3.61 28.39 48.23
C SER A 24 4.55 28.70 47.07
N GLU A 25 5.36 29.76 47.20
CA GLU A 25 6.47 30.04 46.26
C GLU A 25 7.49 28.90 46.17
N LEU A 26 7.50 27.97 47.12
CA LEU A 26 8.41 26.81 47.16
C LEU A 26 7.83 25.54 46.51
N GLN A 27 6.64 25.61 45.92
CA GLN A 27 5.98 24.47 45.29
C GLN A 27 6.82 23.86 44.15
N GLU A 28 7.51 24.70 43.37
CA GLU A 28 8.37 24.24 42.27
C GLU A 28 9.61 23.49 42.79
N LEU A 29 10.16 23.91 43.93
CA LEU A 29 11.30 23.25 44.56
C LEU A 29 10.90 21.85 45.07
N GLU A 30 9.71 21.74 45.68
CA GLU A 30 9.16 20.44 46.11
C GLU A 30 9.00 19.49 44.91
N GLN A 31 8.51 19.99 43.77
CA GLN A 31 8.38 19.21 42.54
C GLN A 31 9.73 18.69 42.04
N LEU A 32 10.76 19.53 42.07
CA LEU A 32 12.14 19.17 41.69
C LEU A 32 12.73 18.11 42.61
N MET A 33 12.52 18.20 43.93
CA MET A 33 13.05 17.24 44.90
C MET A 33 12.43 15.84 44.79
N MET A 34 11.22 15.73 44.21
CA MET A 34 10.60 14.43 43.92
C MET A 34 11.08 13.80 42.61
N LEU A 35 11.83 14.53 41.78
CA LEU A 35 12.42 13.95 40.58
C LEU A 35 13.66 13.13 40.95
N VAL A 36 13.86 12.03 40.24
CA VAL A 36 15.06 11.19 40.40
C VAL A 36 16.30 12.00 39.95
N PRO A 37 17.42 11.97 40.70
CA PRO A 37 18.64 12.68 40.30
C PRO A 37 19.10 12.29 38.88
N ASN A 38 19.52 13.28 38.08
CA ASN A 38 19.87 13.17 36.64
C ASN A 38 18.72 12.85 35.67
N PHE A 39 17.47 13.09 36.07
CA PHE A 39 16.33 12.95 35.17
C PHE A 39 16.20 14.15 34.21
N SER A 40 16.58 13.96 32.95
CA SER A 40 16.29 14.91 31.86
C SER A 40 14.90 14.63 31.26
N PRO A 41 13.94 15.57 31.28
CA PRO A 41 12.65 15.36 30.64
C PRO A 41 12.84 15.16 29.13
N ARG A 42 12.24 14.12 28.55
CA ARG A 42 12.32 13.87 27.11
C ARG A 42 11.62 15.03 26.37
N GLY A 43 12.37 15.77 25.56
CA GLY A 43 11.83 16.86 24.73
C GLY A 43 10.78 16.32 23.75
N ARG A 44 9.55 16.83 23.87
CA ARG A 44 8.36 16.55 23.05
C ARG A 44 8.00 15.06 22.95
N GLY A 45 7.20 14.59 23.90
CA GLY A 45 6.50 13.31 23.86
C GLY A 45 5.06 13.46 24.37
N ILE A 46 4.11 12.82 23.69
CA ILE A 46 2.68 12.82 24.04
C ILE A 46 2.47 11.92 25.26
N ILE A 47 1.72 12.41 26.26
CA ILE A 47 1.27 11.61 27.41
C ILE A 47 0.03 10.83 26.98
N VAL A 48 0.13 9.49 26.93
CA VAL A 48 -1.03 8.60 26.73
C VAL A 48 -1.62 8.23 28.09
N VAL A 49 -2.71 8.88 28.47
CA VAL A 49 -3.51 8.47 29.64
C VAL A 49 -4.41 7.31 29.21
N HIS A 50 -4.18 6.13 29.80
CA HIS A 50 -5.04 4.95 29.61
C HIS A 50 -6.36 5.13 30.38
N GLY A 51 -7.45 5.32 29.64
CA GLY A 51 -8.83 5.21 30.10
C GLY A 51 -9.64 4.49 29.03
N PHE A 52 -10.12 3.29 29.37
CA PHE A 52 -10.68 2.27 28.49
C PHE A 52 -11.93 2.72 27.72
N GLY A 53 -12.02 2.37 26.42
CA GLY A 53 -13.32 2.20 25.76
C GLY A 53 -13.48 2.64 24.29
N LYS A 54 -12.67 2.08 23.38
CA LYS A 54 -12.95 1.89 21.94
C LYS A 54 -13.51 3.08 21.13
N VAL A 55 -12.60 3.86 20.56
CA VAL A 55 -12.76 4.43 19.21
C VAL A 55 -11.37 4.37 18.57
N ASP A 56 -11.15 3.39 17.70
CA ASP A 56 -9.86 3.23 17.02
C ASP A 56 -9.63 4.45 16.13
N ALA A 57 -8.53 5.15 16.44
CA ALA A 57 -8.14 6.39 15.82
C ALA A 57 -7.86 6.18 14.34
N GLN A 58 -8.72 6.78 13.53
CA GLN A 58 -8.53 6.99 12.11
C GLN A 58 -7.35 7.96 11.93
N GLU A 59 -6.19 7.43 11.54
CA GLU A 59 -5.13 8.24 10.94
C GLU A 59 -5.72 8.85 9.66
N LYS A 60 -5.99 10.15 9.70
CA LYS A 60 -6.26 10.94 8.50
C LYS A 60 -4.93 11.11 7.77
N GLU A 61 -4.63 10.15 6.88
CA GLU A 61 -3.80 10.46 5.72
C GLU A 61 -4.62 11.37 4.81
N GLU A 62 -4.12 12.58 4.57
CA GLU A 62 -4.65 13.46 3.52
C GLU A 62 -4.68 12.68 2.20
N GLU A 63 -5.86 12.62 1.57
CA GLU A 63 -6.09 12.01 0.27
C GLU A 63 -5.30 12.75 -0.82
N VAL A 64 -4.02 12.42 -0.94
CA VAL A 64 -3.25 12.58 -2.17
C VAL A 64 -3.03 11.18 -2.69
N LEU A 65 -3.50 10.90 -3.91
CA LEU A 65 -3.27 9.61 -4.57
C LEU A 65 -1.79 9.21 -4.43
N PRO A 66 -1.46 8.06 -3.84
CA PRO A 66 -0.08 7.66 -3.63
C PRO A 66 0.63 7.59 -4.98
N THR A 67 1.66 8.42 -5.18
CA THR A 67 2.46 8.37 -6.42
C THR A 67 3.54 7.32 -6.27
N LEU A 68 3.61 6.35 -7.19
CA LEU A 68 4.61 5.27 -7.19
C LEU A 68 6.03 5.76 -6.83
N PRO A 69 6.87 4.92 -6.18
CA PRO A 69 8.25 5.29 -5.86
C PRO A 69 9.00 5.76 -7.11
N GLU A 70 10.00 6.63 -6.96
CA GLU A 70 10.68 7.32 -8.06
C GLU A 70 11.17 6.39 -9.19
N GLN A 71 11.74 5.22 -8.85
CA GLN A 71 12.15 4.21 -9.83
C GLN A 71 11.01 3.52 -10.59
N PHE A 72 9.78 3.65 -10.09
CA PHE A 72 8.53 3.16 -10.67
C PHE A 72 7.63 4.34 -11.12
N ARG A 73 8.12 5.58 -11.08
CA ARG A 73 7.47 6.72 -11.72
C ARG A 73 7.74 6.62 -13.21
N PHE A 74 6.77 6.06 -13.91
CA PHE A 74 6.80 6.03 -15.37
C PHE A 74 6.00 7.22 -15.86
N ASP A 75 6.64 8.16 -16.57
CA ASP A 75 5.99 9.38 -17.08
C ASP A 75 4.63 9.06 -17.70
N LEU A 76 3.55 9.62 -17.14
CA LEU A 76 2.17 9.48 -17.59
C LEU A 76 1.96 10.27 -18.88
N ASP A 77 2.73 10.00 -19.94
CA ASP A 77 2.44 10.55 -21.25
C ASP A 77 1.35 9.70 -21.93
N ILE A 78 0.10 9.99 -21.55
CA ILE A 78 -1.13 9.40 -22.12
C ILE A 78 -1.21 9.66 -23.64
N GLY A 79 -0.40 10.59 -24.18
CA GLY A 79 -0.34 10.94 -25.60
C GLY A 79 -0.06 9.77 -26.54
N CYS A 80 0.61 8.70 -26.09
CA CYS A 80 0.94 7.55 -26.95
C CYS A 80 -0.28 6.69 -27.35
N LEU A 81 -1.41 6.79 -26.65
CA LEU A 81 -2.61 5.98 -26.91
C LEU A 81 -3.53 6.55 -28.00
N LYS A 82 -3.33 7.81 -28.42
CA LYS A 82 -4.17 8.49 -29.43
C LYS A 82 -3.65 8.34 -30.87
N SER A 83 -2.92 7.27 -31.21
CA SER A 83 -2.63 6.99 -32.63
C SER A 83 -3.81 6.26 -33.27
N ASN A 84 -4.65 7.03 -33.97
CA ASN A 84 -5.67 6.61 -34.95
C ASN A 84 -5.68 5.10 -35.31
N GLY A 85 -6.68 4.38 -34.80
CA GLY A 85 -7.22 3.15 -35.42
C GLY A 85 -6.33 1.90 -35.46
N ARG A 86 -5.07 1.96 -35.04
CA ARG A 86 -4.16 0.78 -34.94
C ARG A 86 -3.77 0.60 -33.48
N GLY A 87 -4.24 -0.47 -32.85
CA GLY A 87 -3.84 -0.82 -31.49
C GLY A 87 -2.31 -0.81 -31.36
N ALA A 88 -1.78 -0.20 -30.29
CA ALA A 88 -0.35 -0.12 -30.08
C ALA A 88 0.25 -1.51 -29.79
N SER A 89 1.39 -1.81 -30.43
CA SER A 89 2.14 -3.06 -30.27
C SER A 89 2.69 -3.19 -28.85
N TYR A 90 2.76 -4.42 -28.34
CA TYR A 90 3.34 -4.76 -27.04
C TYR A 90 4.73 -4.17 -26.81
N ASP A 91 5.59 -4.20 -27.84
CA ASP A 91 6.93 -3.58 -27.80
C ASP A 91 6.87 -2.06 -27.54
N ARG A 92 5.89 -1.38 -28.15
CA ARG A 92 5.70 0.07 -27.95
C ARG A 92 5.25 0.40 -26.53
N PHE A 93 4.41 -0.45 -25.92
CA PHE A 93 4.02 -0.30 -24.52
C PHE A 93 5.22 -0.43 -23.58
N ILE A 94 6.04 -1.46 -23.77
CA ILE A 94 7.25 -1.65 -22.97
C ILE A 94 8.24 -0.52 -23.19
N SER A 95 8.55 -0.20 -24.45
CA SER A 95 9.50 0.86 -24.79
C SER A 95 9.06 2.21 -24.22
N SER A 96 7.78 2.59 -24.37
CA SER A 96 7.24 3.82 -23.79
C SER A 96 7.25 3.81 -22.25
N CYS A 97 7.03 2.66 -21.62
CA CYS A 97 7.04 2.56 -20.17
C CYS A 97 8.45 2.66 -19.59
N PHE A 98 9.45 2.03 -20.22
CA PHE A 98 10.78 1.86 -19.63
C PHE A 98 11.89 2.66 -20.33
N HIS A 99 11.55 3.64 -21.18
CA HIS A 99 12.52 4.40 -21.98
C HIS A 99 13.61 5.12 -21.17
N GLU A 100 13.32 5.54 -19.93
CA GLU A 100 14.27 6.22 -19.06
C GLU A 100 15.18 5.27 -18.27
N CYS A 101 14.86 3.97 -18.24
CA CYS A 101 15.62 3.03 -17.43
C CYS A 101 16.96 2.69 -18.08
N LYS A 102 18.06 3.04 -17.40
CA LYS A 102 19.44 2.81 -17.85
C LYS A 102 20.02 1.45 -17.43
N SER A 103 19.23 0.60 -16.75
CA SER A 103 19.71 -0.70 -16.27
C SER A 103 19.82 -1.71 -17.40
N HIS A 104 21.06 -2.09 -17.77
CA HIS A 104 21.31 -3.09 -18.79
C HIS A 104 20.68 -4.45 -18.46
N ARG A 105 20.68 -4.84 -17.18
CA ARG A 105 20.06 -6.11 -16.74
C ARG A 105 18.55 -6.09 -17.02
N LEU A 106 17.88 -4.99 -16.67
CA LEU A 106 16.46 -4.84 -16.93
C LEU A 106 16.16 -4.84 -18.44
N GLN A 107 16.91 -4.05 -19.21
CA GLN A 107 16.76 -3.97 -20.67
C GLN A 107 16.89 -5.35 -21.32
N SER A 108 17.90 -6.13 -20.92
CA SER A 108 18.09 -7.51 -21.40
C SER A 108 16.88 -8.40 -21.10
N ARG A 109 16.28 -8.27 -19.91
CA ARG A 109 15.07 -9.03 -19.54
C ARG A 109 13.83 -8.55 -20.30
N LEU A 110 13.69 -7.25 -20.53
CA LEU A 110 12.59 -6.69 -21.33
C LEU A 110 12.65 -7.14 -22.78
N GLU A 111 13.84 -7.12 -23.39
CA GLU A 111 14.05 -7.64 -24.75
C GLU A 111 13.71 -9.14 -24.83
N TYR A 112 14.16 -9.92 -23.85
CA TYR A 112 13.80 -11.34 -23.76
C TYR A 112 12.28 -11.52 -23.63
N LEU A 113 11.62 -10.72 -22.80
CA LEU A 113 10.17 -10.76 -22.62
C LEU A 113 9.44 -10.42 -23.93
N ILE A 114 9.84 -9.36 -24.63
CA ILE A 114 9.25 -8.96 -25.92
C ILE A 114 9.36 -10.09 -26.95
N ARG A 115 10.53 -10.72 -27.07
CA ARG A 115 10.79 -11.78 -28.06
C ARG A 115 10.05 -13.09 -27.76
N ASN A 116 9.83 -13.41 -26.49
CA ASN A 116 9.29 -14.70 -26.07
C ASN A 116 7.83 -14.64 -25.59
N CYS A 117 7.18 -13.47 -25.63
CA CYS A 117 5.80 -13.38 -25.21
C CYS A 117 4.88 -14.07 -26.23
N ALA A 118 4.34 -15.23 -25.86
CA ALA A 118 3.51 -16.10 -26.70
C ALA A 118 2.10 -15.57 -27.00
N GLY A 119 1.90 -14.25 -26.98
CA GLY A 119 0.62 -13.64 -27.35
C GLY A 119 -0.41 -13.51 -26.22
N ASP A 120 -0.06 -13.85 -24.97
CA ASP A 120 -0.95 -13.68 -23.82
C ASP A 120 -0.40 -12.68 -22.80
N PHE A 121 -1.26 -11.75 -22.38
CA PHE A 121 -0.99 -10.81 -21.31
C PHE A 121 -0.99 -11.51 -19.94
N PHE A 122 -1.80 -12.55 -19.76
CA PHE A 122 -1.79 -13.32 -18.52
C PHE A 122 -0.62 -14.29 -18.47
N ILE A 123 -0.27 -14.70 -17.26
CA ILE A 123 0.80 -15.69 -17.01
C ILE A 123 0.30 -17.09 -17.37
N SER A 124 -0.96 -17.37 -17.06
CA SER A 124 -1.61 -18.65 -17.33
C SER A 124 -3.13 -18.47 -17.41
N GLN A 125 -3.82 -19.50 -17.91
CA GLN A 125 -5.28 -19.54 -17.90
C GLN A 125 -5.85 -19.48 -16.47
N SER A 126 -5.17 -20.08 -15.49
CA SER A 126 -5.54 -20.02 -14.07
C SER A 126 -5.50 -18.59 -13.55
N HIS A 127 -4.44 -17.85 -13.87
CA HIS A 127 -4.31 -16.43 -13.52
C HIS A 127 -5.45 -15.61 -14.14
N ARG A 128 -5.72 -15.77 -15.45
CA ARG A 128 -6.85 -15.11 -16.12
C ARG A 128 -8.19 -15.43 -15.46
N GLY A 129 -8.41 -16.69 -15.11
CA GLY A 129 -9.62 -17.17 -14.44
C GLY A 129 -9.84 -16.52 -13.08
N ARG A 130 -8.78 -16.43 -12.26
CA ARG A 130 -8.81 -15.79 -10.94
C ARG A 130 -9.10 -14.30 -11.04
N PHE A 131 -8.31 -13.58 -11.84
CA PHE A 131 -8.52 -12.16 -12.09
C PHE A 131 -9.95 -11.87 -12.55
N GLY A 132 -10.41 -12.58 -13.58
CA GLY A 132 -11.75 -12.42 -14.11
C GLY A 132 -12.85 -12.80 -13.11
N SER A 133 -12.62 -13.78 -12.23
CA SER A 133 -13.59 -14.17 -11.21
C SER A 133 -13.87 -13.05 -10.21
N VAL A 134 -12.83 -12.36 -9.75
CA VAL A 134 -12.96 -11.21 -8.84
C VAL A 134 -13.70 -10.07 -9.54
N CYS A 135 -13.32 -9.77 -10.79
CA CYS A 135 -13.99 -8.73 -11.57
C CYS A 135 -15.50 -8.99 -11.72
N ARG A 136 -15.90 -10.24 -11.98
CA ARG A 136 -17.31 -10.63 -12.10
C ARG A 136 -18.06 -10.58 -10.77
N LEU A 137 -17.47 -11.10 -9.69
CA LEU A 137 -18.12 -11.19 -8.38
C LEU A 137 -18.43 -9.83 -7.75
N GLN A 138 -17.60 -8.83 -8.04
CA GLN A 138 -17.78 -7.47 -7.53
C GLN A 138 -18.65 -6.60 -8.44
N GLU A 139 -19.15 -7.13 -9.57
CA GLU A 139 -20.08 -6.45 -10.50
C GLU A 139 -19.61 -5.08 -11.03
N ILE A 140 -18.30 -4.80 -10.97
CA ILE A 140 -17.72 -3.55 -11.47
C ILE A 140 -16.94 -3.84 -12.76
N PRO A 141 -17.31 -3.20 -13.89
CA PRO A 141 -16.58 -3.32 -15.14
C PRO A 141 -15.11 -2.97 -14.99
N VAL A 142 -14.25 -3.67 -15.74
CA VAL A 142 -12.80 -3.49 -15.65
C VAL A 142 -12.40 -2.05 -16.00
N GLU A 143 -13.12 -1.41 -16.92
CA GLU A 143 -12.86 -0.03 -17.36
C GLU A 143 -13.14 1.01 -16.27
N ASN A 144 -13.99 0.67 -15.29
CA ASN A 144 -14.40 1.59 -14.21
C ASN A 144 -13.56 1.43 -12.93
N ARG A 145 -12.60 0.49 -12.92
CA ARG A 145 -11.72 0.26 -11.77
C ARG A 145 -10.49 1.14 -11.84
N SER A 146 -9.94 1.47 -10.67
CA SER A 146 -8.66 2.18 -10.62
C SER A 146 -7.53 1.32 -11.22
N SER A 147 -6.62 1.96 -11.95
CA SER A 147 -5.47 1.27 -12.55
C SER A 147 -4.61 0.56 -11.50
N ILE A 148 -4.44 1.20 -10.34
CA ILE A 148 -3.74 0.64 -9.17
C ILE A 148 -4.44 -0.63 -8.67
N HIS A 149 -5.76 -0.60 -8.50
CA HIS A 149 -6.49 -1.78 -8.06
C HIS A 149 -6.34 -2.94 -9.05
N LEU A 150 -6.48 -2.67 -10.36
CA LEU A 150 -6.29 -3.68 -11.39
C LEU A 150 -4.87 -4.26 -11.38
N ALA A 151 -3.85 -3.42 -11.23
CA ALA A 151 -2.46 -3.85 -11.20
C ALA A 151 -2.16 -4.76 -9.99
N VAL A 152 -2.65 -4.36 -8.81
CA VAL A 152 -2.49 -5.13 -7.56
C VAL A 152 -3.24 -6.46 -7.65
N LEU A 153 -4.49 -6.45 -8.14
CA LEU A 153 -5.26 -7.67 -8.35
C LEU A 153 -4.60 -8.62 -9.34
N PHE A 154 -4.04 -8.09 -10.43
CA PHE A 154 -3.28 -8.86 -11.41
C PHE A 154 -2.08 -9.56 -10.76
N LEU A 155 -1.30 -8.87 -9.93
CA LEU A 155 -0.17 -9.50 -9.23
C LEU A 155 -0.63 -10.58 -8.25
N LEU A 156 -1.59 -10.28 -7.37
CA LEU A 156 -2.02 -11.21 -6.32
C LEU A 156 -2.67 -12.49 -6.89
N SER A 157 -3.20 -12.44 -8.10
CA SER A 157 -3.81 -13.59 -8.77
C SER A 157 -2.85 -14.40 -9.66
N ALA A 158 -1.60 -13.95 -9.81
CA ALA A 158 -0.62 -14.54 -10.72
C ALA A 158 -0.04 -15.88 -10.27
N ASP A 159 0.09 -16.10 -8.95
CA ASP A 159 0.64 -17.34 -8.36
C ASP A 159 -0.42 -18.07 -7.52
N ASP A 160 -0.36 -19.40 -7.50
CA ASP A 160 -1.36 -20.25 -6.84
C ASP A 160 -1.36 -20.13 -5.32
N LYS A 161 -0.16 -20.12 -4.73
CA LYS A 161 -0.01 -20.03 -3.27
C LYS A 161 -0.27 -18.61 -2.80
N LEU A 162 0.22 -17.62 -3.54
CA LEU A 162 -0.07 -16.21 -3.29
C LEU A 162 -1.58 -15.92 -3.37
N TRP A 163 -2.25 -16.39 -4.42
CA TRP A 163 -3.69 -16.21 -4.56
C TRP A 163 -4.46 -16.85 -3.41
N SER A 164 -4.06 -18.05 -2.99
CA SER A 164 -4.68 -18.74 -1.86
C SER A 164 -4.58 -17.96 -0.56
N ALA A 165 -3.48 -17.22 -0.35
CA ALA A 165 -3.29 -16.33 0.80
C ALA A 165 -4.04 -14.98 0.66
N ALA A 166 -4.21 -14.49 -0.56
CA ALA A 166 -4.73 -13.16 -0.84
C ALA A 166 -6.24 -13.11 -1.04
N LYS A 167 -6.87 -14.14 -1.60
CA LYS A 167 -8.26 -14.12 -2.11
C LYS A 167 -9.31 -13.60 -1.13
N ASP A 168 -9.17 -13.92 0.16
CA ASP A 168 -10.13 -13.54 1.22
C ASP A 168 -9.86 -12.12 1.77
N HIS A 169 -8.82 -11.47 1.27
CA HIS A 169 -8.31 -10.16 1.68
C HIS A 169 -8.33 -9.14 0.52
N VAL A 170 -9.05 -9.45 -0.57
CA VAL A 170 -9.29 -8.57 -1.72
C VAL A 170 -10.70 -8.02 -1.62
N TYR A 171 -10.82 -6.70 -1.43
CA TYR A 171 -12.09 -5.98 -1.40
C TYR A 171 -12.28 -5.17 -2.67
N THR A 172 -13.41 -4.47 -2.79
CA THR A 172 -13.73 -3.68 -3.99
C THR A 172 -12.71 -2.57 -4.26
N ASP A 173 -12.32 -1.83 -3.23
CA ASP A 173 -11.45 -0.66 -3.36
C ASP A 173 -10.13 -0.78 -2.58
N SER A 174 -9.91 -1.90 -1.90
CA SER A 174 -8.76 -2.07 -1.00
C SER A 174 -8.27 -3.52 -0.89
N PHE A 175 -7.08 -3.67 -0.29
CA PHE A 175 -6.43 -4.95 -0.06
C PHE A 175 -5.86 -4.99 1.37
N ASP A 176 -6.16 -6.03 2.14
CA ASP A 176 -5.63 -6.18 3.50
C ASP A 176 -4.34 -7.02 3.50
N PHE A 177 -3.25 -6.39 3.06
CA PHE A 177 -1.91 -7.01 3.02
C PHE A 177 -1.45 -7.53 4.38
N LYS A 178 -1.90 -6.94 5.50
CA LYS A 178 -1.45 -7.32 6.85
C LYS A 178 -1.96 -8.71 7.26
N LYS A 179 -3.11 -9.13 6.72
CA LYS A 179 -3.73 -10.42 7.04
C LYS A 179 -3.34 -11.55 6.08
N MET A 180 -2.63 -11.26 5.00
CA MET A 180 -2.19 -12.27 4.04
C MET A 180 -1.10 -13.16 4.65
N ASN A 181 -1.37 -14.46 4.73
CA ASN A 181 -0.39 -15.43 5.23
C ASN A 181 0.57 -15.87 4.11
N LEU A 182 1.82 -15.41 4.16
CA LEU A 182 2.83 -15.69 3.13
C LEU A 182 3.61 -17.00 3.37
N SER A 183 3.21 -17.80 4.36
CA SER A 183 3.88 -19.07 4.66
C SER A 183 3.86 -20.01 3.46
N GLY A 184 5.04 -20.48 3.06
CA GLY A 184 5.21 -21.44 1.97
C GLY A 184 5.20 -20.86 0.55
N ILE A 185 5.13 -19.53 0.42
CA ILE A 185 5.34 -18.82 -0.85
C ILE A 185 6.83 -18.88 -1.23
N ASN A 186 7.12 -19.10 -2.51
CA ASN A 186 8.49 -19.14 -3.04
C ASN A 186 9.02 -17.71 -3.30
N THR A 187 10.29 -17.60 -3.70
CA THR A 187 10.93 -16.31 -3.99
C THR A 187 10.15 -15.49 -5.03
N ASP A 188 9.69 -16.13 -6.10
CA ASP A 188 8.90 -15.50 -7.17
C ASP A 188 7.57 -14.93 -6.66
N GLY A 189 6.79 -15.72 -5.95
CA GLY A 189 5.51 -15.27 -5.37
C GLY A 189 5.72 -14.17 -4.33
N TYR A 190 6.83 -14.21 -3.58
CA TYR A 190 7.17 -13.14 -2.63
C TYR A 190 7.55 -11.84 -3.35
N ALA A 191 8.31 -11.92 -4.45
CA ALA A 191 8.63 -10.76 -5.28
C ALA A 191 7.37 -10.12 -5.89
N ILE A 192 6.45 -10.94 -6.40
CA ILE A 192 5.13 -10.49 -6.89
C ILE A 192 4.34 -9.79 -5.77
N TYR A 193 4.31 -10.36 -4.57
CA TYR A 193 3.66 -9.76 -3.41
C TYR A 193 4.29 -8.40 -3.02
N GLN A 194 5.61 -8.32 -2.96
CA GLN A 194 6.30 -7.07 -2.62
C GLN A 194 6.05 -5.99 -3.67
N MET A 195 5.98 -6.38 -4.94
CA MET A 195 5.61 -5.45 -6.01
C MET A 195 4.16 -4.99 -5.89
N ALA A 196 3.23 -5.88 -5.54
CA ALA A 196 1.83 -5.53 -5.32
C ALA A 196 1.69 -4.52 -4.18
N LYS A 197 2.40 -4.74 -3.08
CA LYS A 197 2.45 -3.83 -1.95
C LYS A 197 3.11 -2.50 -2.31
N THR A 198 4.13 -2.53 -3.16
CA THR A 198 4.82 -1.35 -3.68
C THR A 198 3.88 -0.47 -4.50
N ILE A 199 3.12 -1.08 -5.41
CA ILE A 199 2.12 -0.36 -6.22
C ILE A 199 1.00 0.19 -5.35
N TYR A 200 0.48 -0.60 -4.40
CA TYR A 200 -0.65 -0.21 -3.56
C TYR A 200 -0.34 0.94 -2.60
N THR A 201 0.84 0.91 -1.97
CA THR A 201 1.20 1.89 -0.92
C THR A 201 2.10 3.01 -1.42
N ALA A 202 2.54 2.93 -2.68
CA ALA A 202 3.57 3.79 -3.26
C ALA A 202 4.90 3.85 -2.48
N ARG A 203 5.22 2.81 -1.70
CA ARG A 203 6.50 2.67 -0.99
C ARG A 203 7.30 1.52 -1.60
N GLU A 204 8.60 1.68 -1.75
CA GLU A 204 9.47 0.61 -2.27
C GLU A 204 9.58 -0.55 -1.26
N TYR A 205 9.12 -1.73 -1.65
CA TYR A 205 9.37 -2.98 -0.91
C TYR A 205 10.24 -3.98 -1.68
N ILE A 206 10.52 -3.69 -2.95
CA ILE A 206 11.39 -4.46 -3.82
C ILE A 206 12.07 -3.51 -4.80
N ARG A 207 13.37 -3.68 -5.01
CA ARG A 207 14.18 -2.81 -5.87
C ARG A 207 14.10 -3.26 -7.31
N MET A 208 14.23 -2.32 -8.24
CA MET A 208 14.32 -2.65 -9.67
C MET A 208 15.52 -3.53 -10.02
N ASP A 209 16.64 -3.40 -9.29
CA ASP A 209 17.81 -4.25 -9.50
C ASP A 209 17.57 -5.71 -9.11
N GLU A 210 16.74 -5.95 -8.08
CA GLU A 210 16.32 -7.30 -7.67
C GLU A 210 15.41 -7.90 -8.74
N ILE A 211 14.44 -7.12 -9.24
CA ILE A 211 13.54 -7.50 -10.35
C ILE A 211 14.33 -7.82 -11.62
N ALA A 212 15.41 -7.08 -11.88
CA ALA A 212 16.26 -7.28 -13.05
C ALA A 212 17.19 -8.52 -12.93
N ASP A 213 17.35 -9.11 -11.75
CA ASP A 213 18.17 -10.29 -11.56
C ASP A 213 17.40 -11.58 -11.92
N LYS A 214 17.79 -12.21 -13.04
CA LYS A 214 17.17 -13.44 -13.53
C LYS A 214 17.38 -14.67 -12.63
N PHE A 215 18.39 -14.64 -11.76
CA PHE A 215 18.65 -15.75 -10.82
C PHE A 215 17.83 -15.62 -9.55
N LEU A 216 17.39 -14.39 -9.22
CA LEU A 216 16.54 -14.12 -8.08
C LEU A 216 15.06 -14.23 -8.44
N ILE A 217 14.67 -13.69 -9.60
CA ILE A 217 13.28 -13.60 -10.04
C ILE A 217 13.13 -14.28 -11.40
N GLY A 218 12.34 -15.34 -11.45
CA GLY A 218 12.05 -16.11 -12.65
C GLY A 218 11.25 -15.31 -13.69
N ASP A 219 11.25 -15.80 -14.93
CA ASP A 219 10.67 -15.07 -16.07
C ASP A 219 9.15 -14.88 -15.97
N GLN A 220 8.43 -15.81 -15.34
CA GLN A 220 7.00 -15.68 -15.12
C GLN A 220 6.67 -14.60 -14.09
N ALA A 221 7.43 -14.52 -13.00
CA ALA A 221 7.28 -13.46 -12.01
C ALA A 221 7.68 -12.10 -12.59
N PHE A 222 8.77 -12.06 -13.36
CA PHE A 222 9.16 -10.85 -14.09
C PHE A 222 8.07 -10.39 -15.05
N LYS A 223 7.52 -11.28 -15.88
CA LYS A 223 6.37 -10.99 -16.76
C LYS A 223 5.21 -10.41 -15.97
N ALA A 224 4.85 -11.01 -14.83
CA ALA A 224 3.74 -10.55 -13.99
C ALA A 224 3.98 -9.13 -13.49
N ILE A 225 5.21 -8.86 -13.00
CA ILE A 225 5.63 -7.56 -12.51
C ILE A 225 5.57 -6.50 -13.63
N ILE A 226 6.19 -6.76 -14.78
CA ILE A 226 6.17 -5.82 -15.91
C ILE A 226 4.75 -5.54 -16.39
N HIS A 227 3.92 -6.57 -16.52
CA HIS A 227 2.52 -6.40 -16.97
C HIS A 227 1.68 -5.62 -15.96
N SER A 228 1.89 -5.82 -14.66
CA SER A 228 1.23 -5.03 -13.62
C SER A 228 1.61 -3.56 -13.67
N ILE A 229 2.86 -3.24 -13.99
CA ILE A 229 3.33 -1.88 -14.20
C ILE A 229 2.59 -1.25 -15.39
N LEU A 230 2.47 -1.98 -16.50
CA LEU A 230 1.71 -1.50 -17.66
C LEU A 230 0.25 -1.23 -17.30
N ILE A 231 -0.39 -2.09 -16.49
CA ILE A 231 -1.75 -1.84 -15.98
C ILE A 231 -1.78 -0.60 -15.10
N ALA A 232 -0.83 -0.43 -14.17
CA ALA A 232 -0.79 0.74 -13.28
C ALA A 232 -0.68 2.05 -14.08
N LYS A 233 0.12 2.03 -15.17
CA LYS A 233 0.36 3.19 -16.05
C LYS A 233 -0.78 3.48 -17.03
N TYR A 234 -1.27 2.46 -17.72
CA TYR A 234 -2.22 2.62 -18.85
C TYR A 234 -3.65 2.17 -18.51
N GLY A 235 -3.88 1.67 -17.29
CA GLY A 235 -5.17 1.17 -16.84
C GLY A 235 -5.65 -0.05 -17.61
N ALA A 236 -6.98 -0.19 -17.72
CA ALA A 236 -7.63 -1.30 -18.40
C ALA A 236 -7.22 -1.46 -19.88
N THR A 237 -6.72 -0.40 -20.52
CA THR A 237 -6.27 -0.46 -21.93
C THR A 237 -5.06 -1.39 -22.12
N ALA A 238 -4.22 -1.56 -21.10
CA ALA A 238 -3.08 -2.49 -21.14
C ALA A 238 -3.53 -3.95 -21.37
N LEU A 239 -4.71 -4.32 -20.87
CA LEU A 239 -5.26 -5.67 -21.02
C LEU A 239 -5.70 -5.99 -22.46
N GLN A 240 -5.77 -4.98 -23.33
CA GLN A 240 -6.17 -5.10 -24.73
C GLN A 240 -4.97 -5.02 -25.69
N VAL A 241 -3.73 -5.07 -25.16
CA VAL A 241 -2.52 -4.96 -25.98
C VAL A 241 -2.45 -6.07 -27.02
N LYS A 242 -1.96 -5.73 -28.21
CA LYS A 242 -1.72 -6.70 -29.28
C LYS A 242 -0.26 -7.13 -29.28
N PHE A 243 -0.03 -8.42 -29.18
CA PHE A 243 1.26 -9.04 -29.43
C PHE A 243 1.39 -9.19 -30.93
N THR A 244 2.45 -8.62 -31.51
CA THR A 244 2.68 -8.57 -32.95
C THR A 244 3.86 -9.44 -33.31
#